data_AF-A0A843FF56-F1
#
_entry.id   AF-A0A843FF56-F1
#
_cell.length_a   1.000
_cell.length_b   1.000
_cell.length_c   1.000
_cell.angle_alpha   90.00
_cell.angle_beta   90.00
_cell.angle_gamma   90.00
#
_symmetry.space_group_name_H-M   'P 1'
#
loop_
_entity.id
_entity.type
_entity.pdbx_description
1 polymer ?
#
loop_
_entity_poly.entity_id
_entity_poly.type
_entity_poly.pdbx_seq_one_letter_code
_entity_poly.pdbx_strand_id
1 'polypeptide(L)'
;RKEPDCFMVIAADPGAHFPNGANQHLANIPVIQIDIHWGPSTELADVVLPGSFIAVECAGTSYRMDGVPIYMKKAIDKPETCRDDEWIVRELKERVMKLREEPNVAPKYVPNPNAL
;
A
#
# COMPACT_ATOMS: atom_id res chain seq x y z
N ARG A 1 16.45 9.08 11.24
CA ARG A 1 15.70 9.46 12.45
C ARG A 1 14.36 8.72 12.41
N LYS A 2 13.78 8.36 13.56
CA LYS A 2 12.53 7.58 13.65
C LYS A 2 11.30 8.50 13.70
N GLU A 3 11.19 9.37 12.70
CA GLU A 3 10.17 10.42 12.63
C GLU A 3 8.78 9.92 12.18
N PRO A 4 8.65 9.04 11.17
CA PRO A 4 7.31 8.58 10.76
C PRO A 4 6.70 7.66 11.82
N ASP A 5 5.43 7.89 12.10
CA ASP A 5 4.59 7.18 13.06
C ASP A 5 3.63 6.17 12.40
N CYS A 6 3.54 6.18 11.07
CA CYS A 6 2.79 5.25 10.22
C CYS A 6 3.43 5.21 8.83
N PHE A 7 3.30 4.09 8.13
CA PHE A 7 3.84 3.93 6.78
C PHE A 7 2.86 3.19 5.86
N MET A 8 2.54 3.80 4.72
CA MET A 8 1.68 3.19 3.70
C MET A 8 2.49 3.02 2.42
N VAL A 9 2.50 1.79 1.89
CA VAL A 9 3.24 1.37 0.71
C VAL A 9 2.25 1.00 -0.39
N ILE A 10 2.49 1.46 -1.62
CA ILE A 10 1.66 1.16 -2.78
C ILE A 10 2.57 0.72 -3.92
N ALA A 11 2.31 -0.47 -4.47
CA ALA A 11 3.02 -1.03 -5.63
C ALA A 11 4.56 -0.96 -5.52
N ALA A 12 5.08 -1.16 -4.30
CA ALA A 12 6.51 -1.12 -3.99
C ALA A 12 6.84 -2.10 -2.86
N ASP A 13 8.10 -2.52 -2.80
CA ASP A 13 8.58 -3.49 -1.81
C ASP A 13 9.78 -2.93 -1.00
N PRO A 14 9.57 -1.97 -0.09
CA PRO A 14 10.62 -1.43 0.76
C PRO A 14 11.29 -2.50 1.64
N GLY A 15 10.58 -3.54 2.07
CA GLY A 15 11.16 -4.65 2.83
C GLY A 15 12.37 -5.29 2.14
N ALA A 16 12.32 -5.45 0.81
CA ALA A 16 13.46 -5.96 0.03
C ALA A 16 14.51 -4.89 -0.34
N HIS A 17 14.08 -3.64 -0.52
CA HIS A 17 14.90 -2.61 -1.17
C HIS A 17 15.47 -1.55 -0.21
N PHE A 18 14.97 -1.46 1.02
CA PHE A 18 15.46 -0.52 2.02
C PHE A 18 16.63 -1.09 2.83
N PRO A 19 17.52 -0.22 3.35
CA PRO A 19 18.55 -0.65 4.28
C PRO A 19 17.92 -1.18 5.56
N ASN A 20 18.56 -2.16 6.19
CA ASN A 20 18.05 -2.86 7.37
C ASN A 20 17.61 -1.91 8.51
N GLY A 21 18.35 -0.82 8.75
CA GLY A 21 17.98 0.15 9.79
C GLY A 21 16.64 0.86 9.56
N ALA A 22 16.20 0.98 8.30
CA ALA A 22 14.87 1.49 7.97
C ALA A 22 13.80 0.41 8.22
N ASN A 23 14.04 -0.83 7.80
CA ASN A 23 13.12 -1.95 8.04
C ASN A 23 12.88 -2.20 9.53
N GLN A 24 13.90 -2.06 10.37
CA GLN A 24 13.75 -2.14 11.83
C GLN A 24 12.81 -1.06 12.38
N HIS A 25 12.77 0.13 11.80
CA HIS A 25 11.81 1.15 12.20
C HIS A 25 10.40 0.81 11.72
N LEU A 26 10.28 0.35 10.47
CA LEU A 26 9.01 -0.08 9.89
C LEU A 26 8.34 -1.18 10.71
N ALA A 27 9.08 -2.16 11.22
CA ALA A 27 8.55 -3.22 12.07
C ALA A 27 7.96 -2.73 13.43
N ASN A 28 8.19 -1.48 13.82
CA ASN A 28 7.72 -0.91 15.09
C ASN A 28 6.58 0.10 14.94
N ILE A 29 6.13 0.38 13.71
CA ILE A 29 5.05 1.34 13.42
C ILE A 29 3.99 0.67 12.55
N PRO A 30 2.75 1.17 12.50
CA PRO A 30 1.72 0.67 11.61
C PRO A 30 2.19 0.69 10.14
N VAL A 31 2.20 -0.47 9.48
CA VAL A 31 2.52 -0.60 8.06
C VAL A 31 1.31 -1.12 7.29
N ILE A 32 0.88 -0.36 6.29
CA ILE A 32 -0.19 -0.73 5.37
C ILE A 32 0.44 -0.98 3.99
N GLN A 33 0.20 -2.15 3.40
CA GLN A 33 0.67 -2.46 2.06
C GLN A 33 -0.52 -2.61 1.10
N ILE A 34 -0.44 -1.93 -0.04
CA ILE A 34 -1.28 -2.13 -1.21
C ILE A 34 -0.40 -2.75 -2.28
N ASP A 35 -0.59 -4.05 -2.52
CA ASP A 35 0.20 -4.81 -3.49
C ASP A 35 -0.59 -6.01 -4.02
N ILE A 36 -0.10 -6.54 -5.13
CA ILE A 36 -0.66 -7.68 -5.87
C ILE A 36 0.07 -8.99 -5.55
N HIS A 37 1.31 -8.92 -5.05
CA HIS A 37 2.10 -10.09 -4.71
C HIS A 37 2.49 -10.11 -3.24
N TRP A 38 2.69 -11.32 -2.74
CA TRP A 38 3.28 -11.54 -1.43
C TRP A 38 4.80 -11.37 -1.50
N GLY A 39 5.35 -10.44 -0.73
CA GLY A 39 6.78 -10.16 -0.67
C GLY A 39 7.27 -9.79 0.73
N PRO A 40 8.57 -9.46 0.90
CA PRO A 40 9.14 -9.04 2.17
C PRO A 40 8.40 -7.89 2.87
N SER A 41 7.87 -6.92 2.12
CA SER A 41 7.03 -5.86 2.71
C SER A 41 5.71 -6.36 3.27
N THR A 42 5.20 -7.49 2.78
CA THR A 42 3.94 -8.10 3.20
C THR A 42 4.06 -8.77 4.54
N GLU A 43 5.21 -9.37 4.81
CA GLU A 43 5.54 -9.90 6.13
C GLU A 43 5.71 -8.79 7.18
N LEU A 44 6.20 -7.63 6.75
CA LEU A 44 6.32 -6.45 7.60
C LEU A 44 4.98 -5.72 7.81
N ALA A 45 4.00 -5.91 6.93
CA ALA A 45 2.75 -5.19 6.97
C ALA A 45 1.81 -5.69 8.08
N ASP A 46 1.06 -4.79 8.70
CA ASP A 46 -0.05 -5.14 9.59
C ASP A 46 -1.33 -5.40 8.79
N VAL A 47 -1.50 -4.67 7.69
CA VAL A 47 -2.66 -4.77 6.81
C VAL A 47 -2.20 -4.83 5.36
N VAL A 48 -2.68 -5.87 4.68
CA VAL A 48 -2.43 -6.08 3.24
C VAL A 48 -3.75 -5.90 2.50
N LEU A 49 -3.76 -4.97 1.56
CA LEU A 49 -4.90 -4.68 0.71
C LEU A 49 -4.57 -5.13 -0.72
N PRO A 50 -5.22 -6.18 -1.24
CA PRO A 50 -4.90 -6.72 -2.55
C PRO A 50 -5.27 -5.73 -3.67
N GLY A 51 -4.24 -5.24 -4.36
CA GLY A 51 -4.35 -4.37 -5.54
C GLY A 51 -4.77 -5.14 -6.80
N SER A 52 -4.74 -4.47 -7.95
CA SER A 52 -4.98 -5.09 -9.26
C SER A 52 -3.81 -4.81 -10.21
N PHE A 53 -3.51 -5.74 -11.12
CA PHE A 53 -2.42 -5.53 -12.08
C PHE A 53 -2.78 -4.45 -13.11
N ILE A 54 -2.06 -3.34 -13.09
CA ILE A 54 -2.14 -2.35 -14.17
C ILE A 54 -1.66 -2.97 -15.49
N ALA A 55 -2.32 -2.60 -16.59
CA ALA A 55 -2.08 -3.12 -17.94
C ALA A 55 -2.46 -4.59 -18.19
N VAL A 56 -2.98 -5.29 -17.19
CA VAL A 56 -3.44 -6.69 -17.32
C VAL A 56 -4.89 -6.78 -16.86
N GLU A 57 -5.16 -6.37 -15.63
CA GLU A 57 -6.46 -6.47 -14.98
C GLU A 57 -7.21 -5.14 -14.89
N CYS A 58 -6.45 -4.04 -14.88
CA CYS A 58 -6.95 -2.67 -14.88
C CYS A 58 -6.26 -1.82 -15.95
N ALA A 59 -7.00 -0.86 -16.51
CA ALA A 59 -6.45 0.12 -17.43
C ALA A 59 -5.87 1.31 -16.65
N GLY A 60 -4.88 1.98 -17.23
CA GLY A 60 -4.25 3.12 -16.56
C GLY A 60 -3.29 3.85 -17.47
N THR A 61 -2.91 5.05 -17.09
CA THR A 61 -1.89 5.82 -17.83
C THR A 61 -0.55 5.65 -17.15
N SER A 62 0.45 5.19 -17.89
CA SER A 62 1.85 5.16 -17.45
C SER A 62 2.64 6.19 -18.23
N TYR A 63 3.65 6.77 -17.60
CA TYR A 63 4.56 7.71 -18.24
C TYR A 63 5.89 7.03 -18.49
N ARG A 64 6.35 7.08 -19.74
CA ARG A 64 7.69 6.62 -20.09
C ARG A 64 8.74 7.61 -19.58
N MET A 65 10.01 7.21 -19.54
CA MET A 65 11.11 8.03 -19.01
C MET A 65 11.29 9.38 -19.74
N ASP A 66 10.83 9.49 -20.97
CA ASP A 66 10.81 10.74 -21.76
C ASP A 66 9.54 11.57 -21.55
N GLY A 67 8.68 11.20 -20.59
CA GLY A 67 7.46 11.91 -20.22
C GLY A 67 6.27 11.65 -21.15
N VAL A 68 6.40 10.77 -22.14
CA VAL A 68 5.29 10.44 -23.05
C VAL A 68 4.25 9.59 -22.30
N PRO A 69 2.98 10.04 -22.23
CA PRO A 69 1.90 9.25 -21.63
C PRO A 69 1.50 8.11 -22.56
N ILE A 70 1.39 6.91 -22.00
CA ILE A 70 0.93 5.72 -22.69
C ILE A 70 -0.28 5.17 -21.93
N TYR A 71 -1.42 5.08 -22.62
CA TYR A 71 -2.61 4.47 -22.06
C TYR A 71 -2.51 2.94 -22.16
N MET A 72 -2.33 2.30 -21.02
CA MET A 72 -2.27 0.86 -20.86
C MET A 72 -3.70 0.30 -20.82
N LYS A 73 -3.96 -0.71 -21.64
CA LYS A 73 -5.27 -1.35 -21.75
C LYS A 73 -5.37 -2.54 -20.81
N LYS A 74 -6.58 -2.81 -20.35
CA LYS A 74 -6.94 -4.05 -19.64
C LYS A 74 -7.01 -5.21 -20.63
N ALA A 75 -6.46 -6.36 -20.26
CA ALA A 75 -6.47 -7.59 -21.03
C ALA A 75 -7.47 -8.63 -20.49
N ILE A 76 -7.57 -8.76 -19.16
CA ILE A 76 -8.43 -9.74 -18.47
C ILE A 76 -9.16 -9.08 -17.29
N ASP A 77 -10.20 -9.73 -16.76
CA ASP A 77 -10.88 -9.28 -15.54
C ASP A 77 -10.08 -9.66 -14.29
N LYS A 78 -10.04 -8.75 -13.29
CA LYS A 78 -9.45 -9.02 -11.98
C LYS A 78 -10.29 -10.01 -11.16
N PRO A 79 -9.67 -10.76 -10.22
CA PRO A 79 -10.40 -11.52 -9.22
C PRO A 79 -11.33 -10.63 -8.38
N GLU A 80 -12.47 -11.17 -7.93
CA GLU A 80 -13.44 -10.42 -7.11
C GLU A 80 -12.86 -9.92 -5.78
N THR A 81 -11.84 -10.59 -5.27
CA THR A 81 -11.12 -10.27 -4.03
C THR A 81 -10.20 -9.05 -4.16
N CYS A 82 -9.88 -8.64 -5.39
CA CYS A 82 -8.94 -7.56 -5.68
C CYS A 82 -9.67 -6.24 -6.01
N ARG A 83 -9.01 -5.11 -5.76
CA ARG A 83 -9.53 -3.77 -6.08
C ARG A 83 -8.44 -2.95 -6.78
N ASP A 84 -8.86 -1.96 -7.57
CA ASP A 84 -7.89 -1.07 -8.20
C ASP A 84 -7.26 -0.17 -7.14
N ASP A 85 -5.97 0.13 -7.25
CA ASP A 85 -5.26 0.94 -6.26
C ASP A 85 -5.93 2.31 -6.06
N GLU A 86 -6.41 2.92 -7.16
CA GLU A 86 -7.15 4.19 -7.11
C GLU A 86 -8.41 4.07 -6.25
N TRP A 87 -9.16 2.97 -6.39
CA TRP A 87 -10.36 2.73 -5.60
C TRP A 87 -10.01 2.58 -4.12
N ILE A 88 -8.98 1.79 -3.80
CA ILE A 88 -8.55 1.55 -2.42
C ILE A 88 -8.16 2.88 -1.76
N VAL A 89 -7.33 3.68 -2.42
CA VAL A 89 -6.88 4.98 -1.90
C VAL A 89 -8.05 5.96 -1.76
N ARG A 90 -9.01 5.95 -2.69
CA ARG A 90 -10.21 6.80 -2.62
C ARG A 90 -11.09 6.44 -1.42
N GLU A 91 -11.37 5.16 -1.22
CA GLU A 91 -12.16 4.68 -0.07
C GLU A 91 -11.47 4.96 1.26
N LEU A 92 -10.15 4.72 1.34
CA LEU A 92 -9.36 5.05 2.52
C LEU A 92 -9.43 6.54 2.84
N LYS A 93 -9.28 7.41 1.83
CA LYS A 93 -9.40 8.86 1.99
C LYS A 93 -10.78 9.23 2.56
N GLU A 94 -11.86 8.73 1.99
CA GLU A 94 -13.22 9.05 2.45
C GLU A 94 -13.44 8.64 3.91
N ARG A 95 -12.94 7.45 4.28
CA ARG A 95 -13.06 6.92 5.63
C ARG A 95 -12.24 7.70 6.64
N VAL A 96 -11.01 8.08 6.27
CA VAL A 96 -10.14 8.94 7.09
C VAL A 96 -10.79 10.30 7.30
N MET A 97 -11.41 10.90 6.28
CA MET A 97 -12.07 12.21 6.43
C MET A 97 -13.25 12.14 7.40
N LYS A 98 -14.08 11.09 7.35
CA LYS A 98 -15.15 10.86 8.34
C LYS A 98 -14.61 10.71 9.76
N LEU A 99 -13.55 9.92 9.93
CA LEU A 99 -12.91 9.71 11.24
C LEU A 99 -12.24 10.97 11.80
N ARG A 100 -11.95 11.98 10.97
CA ARG A 100 -11.43 13.28 11.42
C ARG A 100 -12.54 14.20 11.95
N GLU A 101 -13.77 14.02 11.49
CA GLU A 101 -14.93 14.81 11.95
C GLU A 101 -15.48 14.29 13.29
N GLU A 102 -15.28 13.00 13.56
CA GLU A 102 -15.63 12.35 14.82
C GLU A 102 -14.45 12.42 15.80
N PRO A 103 -14.65 12.77 17.10
CA PRO A 103 -13.58 12.69 18.08
C PRO A 103 -13.22 11.23 18.33
N ASN A 104 -12.21 10.73 17.61
CA ASN A 104 -11.74 9.36 17.73
C ASN A 104 -10.40 9.31 18.50
N VAL A 105 -10.30 8.36 19.44
CA VAL A 105 -9.04 8.04 20.12
C VAL A 105 -8.45 6.83 19.41
N ALA A 106 -7.35 7.03 18.68
CA ALA A 106 -6.65 5.93 18.04
C ALA A 106 -6.24 4.88 19.10
N PRO A 107 -6.51 3.59 18.88
CA PRO A 107 -6.08 2.55 19.80
C PRO A 107 -4.55 2.51 19.87
N LYS A 108 -4.01 2.04 21.00
CA LYS A 108 -2.57 1.82 21.12
C LYS A 108 -2.14 0.77 20.10
N TYR A 109 -1.20 1.13 19.23
CA TYR A 109 -0.64 0.22 18.25
C TYR A 109 0.12 -0.93 18.93
N VAL A 110 -0.09 -2.14 18.41
CA VAL A 110 0.64 -3.34 18.79
C VAL A 110 1.30 -3.86 17.52
N PRO A 111 2.64 -3.92 17.46
CA PRO A 111 3.35 -4.40 16.29
C PRO A 111 2.93 -5.81 15.88
N ASN A 112 2.90 -6.07 14.57
CA ASN A 112 2.75 -7.41 14.03
C ASN A 112 3.86 -8.33 14.59
N PRO A 113 3.52 -9.43 15.30
CA PRO A 113 4.51 -10.33 15.88
C PRO A 113 5.36 -11.07 14.83
N ASN A 114 4.94 -11.05 13.57
CA ASN A 114 5.65 -11.63 12.43
C ASN A 114 6.49 -10.59 11.66
N ALA A 115 6.41 -9.30 12.02
CA ALA A 115 7.22 -8.25 11.39
C ALA A 115 8.66 -8.32 11.95
N LEU A 116 9.54 -9.00 11.19
CA LEU A 116 10.94 -9.38 11.51
C LEU A 116 11.09 -10.53 12.51
#